data_AF-A0A9E3W9X7-F1
#
_entry.id   AF-A0A9E3W9X7-F1
#
_cell.length_a   1.000
_cell.length_b   1.000
_cell.length_c   1.000
_cell.angle_alpha   90.00
_cell.angle_beta   90.00
_cell.angle_gamma   90.00
#
_symmetry.space_group_name_H-M   'P 1'
#
loop_
_entity.id
_entity.type
_entity.pdbx_description
1 polymer ?
#
loop_
_entity_poly.entity_id
_entity_poly.type
_entity_poly.pdbx_seq_one_letter_code
_entity_poly.pdbx_strand_id
1 'polypeptide(L)'
;MARKFVFLFLLLLVLAPVAVVSAQPSGLPVDVPREELFVADQIYRFSGGIGNYNLWASGDTPHRHALMMETLWLRDMETGERINDAADAGPVYNEDF
;
A
#
# COMPACT_ATOMS: atom_id res chain seq x y z
N MET A 1 52.37 8.83 3.64
CA MET A 1 51.33 9.76 3.18
C MET A 1 50.57 9.20 1.98
N ALA A 2 51.21 8.94 0.84
CA ALA A 2 50.56 8.45 -0.39
C ALA A 2 49.65 7.21 -0.21
N ARG A 3 50.09 6.19 0.53
CA ARG A 3 49.29 4.97 0.80
C ARG A 3 47.94 5.25 1.48
N LYS A 4 47.87 6.24 2.37
CA LYS A 4 46.62 6.64 3.05
C LYS A 4 45.69 7.35 2.09
N PHE A 5 46.22 8.21 1.21
CA PHE A 5 45.44 8.87 0.17
C PHE A 5 44.91 7.89 -0.88
N VAL A 6 45.73 6.91 -1.29
CA VAL A 6 45.29 5.85 -2.21
C VAL A 6 44.19 5.00 -1.57
N PHE A 7 44.33 4.64 -0.28
CA PHE A 7 43.30 3.90 0.44
C PHE A 7 41.98 4.69 0.55
N LEU A 8 42.05 5.97 0.92
CA LEU A 8 40.87 6.85 1.01
C LEU A 8 40.20 7.02 -0.37
N PHE A 9 40.99 7.18 -1.43
CA PHE A 9 40.47 7.28 -2.79
C PHE A 9 39.75 5.99 -3.23
N LEU A 10 40.34 4.82 -2.94
CA LEU A 10 39.71 3.52 -3.21
C LEU A 10 38.43 3.32 -2.39
N LEU A 11 38.42 3.72 -1.12
CA LEU A 11 37.24 3.68 -0.27
C LEU A 11 36.11 4.57 -0.83
N LEU A 12 36.47 5.77 -1.31
CA LEU A 12 35.54 6.71 -1.93
C LEU A 12 34.98 6.17 -3.25
N LEU A 13 35.80 5.48 -4.04
CA LEU A 13 35.38 4.77 -5.26
C LEU A 13 34.36 3.66 -4.99
N VAL A 14 34.46 2.98 -3.84
CA VAL A 14 33.51 1.93 -3.42
C VAL A 14 32.23 2.53 -2.83
N LEU A 15 32.32 3.63 -2.08
CA LEU A 15 31.17 4.25 -1.42
C LEU A 15 30.35 5.18 -2.33
N ALA A 16 30.97 5.82 -3.32
CA ALA A 16 30.30 6.70 -4.27
C ALA A 16 29.10 6.05 -4.99
N PRO A 17 29.19 4.83 -5.56
CA PRO A 17 28.03 4.21 -6.22
C PRO A 17 26.90 3.88 -5.24
N VAL A 18 27.21 3.55 -3.97
CA VAL A 18 26.18 3.27 -2.95
C VAL A 18 25.36 4.52 -2.65
N ALA A 19 26.01 5.68 -2.53
CA ALA A 19 25.34 6.96 -2.29
C ALA A 19 24.47 7.39 -3.48
N VAL A 20 24.89 7.11 -4.71
CA VAL A 20 24.12 7.43 -5.93
C VAL A 20 22.89 6.53 -6.07
N VAL A 21 23.00 5.25 -5.72
CA VAL A 21 21.88 4.29 -5.74
C VAL A 21 20.84 4.62 -4.68
N SER A 22 21.24 5.03 -3.47
CA SER A 22 20.31 5.44 -2.42
C SER A 22 19.54 6.73 -2.74
N ALA A 23 20.05 7.54 -3.66
CA ALA A 23 19.43 8.82 -4.06
C ALA A 23 18.56 8.70 -5.33
N GLN A 24 18.39 7.50 -5.90
CA GLN A 24 17.51 7.33 -7.05
C GLN A 24 16.05 7.43 -6.62
N PRO A 25 15.20 8.13 -7.39
CA PRO A 25 13.76 8.08 -7.16
C PRO A 25 13.30 6.61 -7.28
N SER A 26 12.35 6.22 -6.45
CA SER A 26 11.88 4.82 -6.34
C SER A 26 11.32 4.23 -7.64
N GLY A 27 11.07 5.06 -8.66
CA GLY A 27 10.37 4.68 -9.89
C GLY A 27 8.88 4.43 -9.68
N LEU A 28 8.38 4.69 -8.47
CA LEU A 28 6.99 4.55 -8.09
C LEU A 28 6.25 5.88 -8.28
N PRO A 29 4.92 5.86 -8.40
CA PRO A 29 4.12 7.07 -8.53
C PRO A 29 4.11 7.95 -7.25
N VAL A 30 4.72 7.49 -6.16
CA VAL A 30 4.77 8.18 -4.87
C VAL A 30 6.19 8.22 -4.31
N ASP A 31 6.52 9.32 -3.66
CA ASP A 31 7.81 9.55 -2.99
C ASP A 31 7.64 9.32 -1.48
N VAL A 32 7.67 8.05 -1.08
CA VAL A 32 7.50 7.57 0.30
C VAL A 32 8.69 6.68 0.67
N PRO A 33 9.24 6.76 1.90
CA PRO A 33 10.32 5.88 2.35
C PRO A 33 10.00 4.41 2.12
N ARG A 34 10.99 3.62 1.67
CA ARG A 34 10.76 2.24 1.22
C ARG A 34 10.24 1.35 2.36
N GLU A 35 10.69 1.61 3.57
CA GLU A 35 10.33 0.95 4.82
C GLU A 35 8.91 1.27 5.31
N GLU A 36 8.32 2.37 4.82
CA GLU A 36 6.93 2.77 5.12
C GLU A 36 5.96 2.37 3.99
N LEU A 37 6.48 1.78 2.91
CA LEU A 37 5.71 1.46 1.72
C LEU A 37 5.41 -0.04 1.59
N PHE A 38 4.11 -0.37 1.53
CA PHE A 38 3.64 -1.68 1.12
C PHE A 38 3.28 -1.68 -0.38
N VAL A 39 3.95 -2.53 -1.17
CA VAL A 39 3.67 -2.72 -2.60
C VAL A 39 2.99 -4.07 -2.77
N ALA A 40 1.76 -4.06 -3.25
CA ALA A 40 1.00 -5.26 -3.57
C ALA A 40 0.61 -5.26 -5.05
N ASP A 41 0.78 -6.41 -5.70
CA ASP A 41 0.20 -6.64 -7.02
C ASP A 41 -1.32 -6.88 -6.87
N GLN A 42 -2.09 -6.30 -7.77
CA GLN A 42 -3.53 -6.49 -7.79
C GLN A 42 -3.91 -7.45 -8.90
N ILE A 43 -4.73 -8.45 -8.58
CA ILE A 43 -5.25 -9.46 -9.54
C ILE A 43 -6.14 -8.84 -10.65
N TYR A 44 -6.28 -7.51 -10.68
CA TYR A 44 -7.13 -6.79 -11.62
C TYR A 44 -6.37 -6.45 -12.91
N ARG A 45 -6.68 -7.17 -14.00
CA ARG A 45 -5.93 -7.10 -15.27
C ARG A 45 -6.16 -5.85 -16.12
N PHE A 46 -7.19 -5.05 -15.85
CA PHE A 46 -7.52 -3.87 -16.68
C PHE A 46 -7.94 -2.70 -15.80
N SER A 47 -7.03 -1.76 -15.56
CA SER A 47 -7.26 -0.61 -14.71
C SER A 47 -7.98 0.53 -15.47
N GLY A 48 -9.16 0.24 -16.03
CA GLY A 48 -9.94 1.24 -16.78
C GLY A 48 -10.58 2.32 -15.89
N GLY A 49 -10.65 2.08 -14.57
CA GLY A 49 -11.29 2.98 -13.60
C GLY A 49 -10.37 3.51 -12.51
N ILE A 50 -9.05 3.64 -12.74
CA ILE A 50 -8.16 4.34 -11.80
C ILE A 50 -8.65 5.79 -11.66
N GLY A 51 -8.78 6.24 -10.41
CA GLY A 51 -9.09 7.64 -10.09
C GLY A 51 -10.57 7.95 -9.84
N ASN A 52 -11.49 6.97 -9.88
CA ASN A 52 -12.90 7.26 -9.65
C ASN A 52 -13.32 7.33 -8.16
N TYR A 53 -12.98 6.47 -7.21
CA TYR A 53 -13.34 6.59 -5.76
C TYR A 53 -14.83 6.78 -5.33
N ASN A 54 -15.76 7.26 -6.16
CA ASN A 54 -17.17 7.44 -5.82
C ASN A 54 -17.93 6.12 -5.98
N LEU A 55 -18.29 5.48 -4.86
CA LEU A 55 -19.04 4.21 -4.84
C LEU A 55 -20.31 4.23 -5.71
N TRP A 56 -20.96 5.39 -5.81
CA TRP A 56 -22.23 5.55 -6.49
C TRP A 56 -22.09 5.83 -7.99
N ALA A 57 -20.86 6.08 -8.48
CA ALA A 57 -20.58 6.29 -9.88
C ALA A 57 -20.28 4.96 -10.59
N SER A 58 -20.58 4.88 -11.89
CA SER A 58 -20.21 3.73 -12.70
C SER A 58 -18.68 3.57 -12.84
N GLY A 59 -18.22 2.33 -12.92
CA GLY A 59 -16.82 1.98 -13.15
C GLY A 59 -16.09 1.53 -11.89
N ASP A 60 -15.01 0.78 -12.10
CA ASP A 60 -14.40 -0.02 -11.04
C ASP A 60 -13.08 0.60 -10.57
N THR A 61 -12.99 0.89 -9.27
CA THR A 61 -11.69 0.96 -8.60
C THR A 61 -11.66 -0.08 -7.50
N PRO A 62 -10.96 -1.19 -7.71
CA PRO A 62 -11.11 -2.40 -6.91
C PRO A 62 -10.67 -2.28 -5.44
N HIS A 63 -9.84 -1.30 -5.08
CA HIS A 63 -9.39 -1.08 -3.69
C HIS A 63 -10.31 -0.17 -2.86
N ARG A 64 -11.39 0.38 -3.45
CA ARG A 64 -12.33 1.26 -2.74
C ARG A 64 -12.91 0.62 -1.48
N HIS A 65 -13.40 -0.61 -1.59
CA HIS A 65 -14.15 -1.27 -0.51
C HIS A 65 -13.27 -1.82 0.61
N ALA A 66 -11.96 -1.96 0.40
CA ALA A 66 -11.07 -2.57 1.40
C ALA A 66 -10.15 -1.56 2.09
N LEU A 67 -9.91 -0.39 1.49
CA LEU A 67 -8.96 0.60 2.03
C LEU A 67 -9.55 2.00 2.25
N MET A 68 -10.73 2.29 1.68
CA MET A 68 -11.29 3.65 1.71
C MET A 68 -12.72 3.71 2.23
N MET A 69 -13.41 2.58 2.30
CA MET A 69 -14.79 2.48 2.74
C MET A 69 -14.85 1.38 3.78
N GLU A 70 -15.32 1.72 4.97
CA GLU A 70 -15.57 0.74 6.01
C GLU A 70 -16.95 0.09 5.82
N THR A 71 -17.11 -1.12 6.34
CA THR A 71 -18.43 -1.75 6.45
C THR A 71 -18.90 -1.68 7.90
N LEU A 72 -20.20 -1.92 8.14
CA LEU A 72 -20.69 -2.02 9.52
C LEU A 72 -20.13 -3.29 10.19
N TRP A 73 -20.06 -4.37 9.42
CA TRP A 73 -19.58 -5.67 9.85
C TRP A 73 -18.76 -6.31 8.73
N LEU A 74 -17.76 -7.08 9.12
CA LEU A 74 -16.96 -7.94 8.25
C LEU A 74 -17.33 -9.40 8.50
N ARG A 75 -17.20 -10.22 7.47
CA ARG A 75 -17.28 -11.67 7.59
C ARG A 75 -15.88 -12.22 7.40
N ASP A 76 -15.35 -12.86 8.43
CA ASP A 76 -14.17 -13.69 8.27
C ASP A 76 -14.54 -14.87 7.36
N MET A 77 -13.86 -14.97 6.23
CA MET A 77 -14.11 -16.01 5.23
C MET A 77 -13.55 -17.38 5.66
N GLU A 78 -12.57 -17.40 6.56
CA GLU A 78 -11.97 -18.65 7.04
C GLU A 78 -12.84 -19.28 8.14
N THR A 79 -13.22 -18.50 9.15
CA THR A 79 -13.97 -19.00 10.30
C THR A 79 -15.49 -18.86 10.16
N GLY A 80 -15.95 -17.96 9.29
CA GLY A 80 -17.36 -17.57 9.19
C GLY A 80 -17.81 -16.64 10.32
N GLU A 81 -16.90 -16.20 11.20
CA GLU A 81 -17.20 -15.26 12.27
C GLU A 81 -17.61 -13.89 11.69
N ARG A 82 -18.56 -13.23 12.37
CA ARG A 82 -18.89 -11.84 12.09
C ARG A 82 -18.05 -10.96 13.00
N ILE A 83 -17.27 -10.09 12.38
CA ILE A 83 -16.44 -9.10 13.07
C ILE A 83 -17.17 -7.77 13.02
N ASN A 84 -17.29 -7.10 14.16
CA ASN A 84 -17.77 -5.74 14.26
C ASN A 84 -16.69 -4.80 13.73
N ASP A 85 -17.01 -4.04 12.68
CA ASP A 85 -16.10 -3.09 12.05
C ASP A 85 -16.49 -1.66 12.48
N ALA A 86 -17.16 -0.88 11.62
CA ALA A 86 -17.67 0.43 12.03
C ALA A 86 -18.82 0.38 13.05
N ALA A 87 -19.50 -0.78 13.19
CA ALA A 87 -20.58 -0.96 14.16
C ALA A 87 -20.06 -1.44 15.53
N ASP A 88 -20.64 -0.92 16.62
CA ASP A 88 -20.29 -1.32 17.99
C ASP A 88 -20.89 -2.68 18.39
N ALA A 89 -22.00 -3.08 17.74
CA ALA A 89 -22.72 -4.31 18.04
C ALA A 89 -23.21 -5.00 16.76
N GLY A 90 -23.60 -6.27 16.91
CA GLY A 90 -24.23 -7.03 15.84
C GLY A 90 -25.59 -6.42 15.42
N PRO A 91 -26.10 -6.78 14.22
CA PRO A 91 -27.39 -6.30 13.75
C PRO A 91 -28.51 -6.74 14.70
N VAL A 92 -29.42 -5.82 15.01
CA VAL A 92 -30.66 -6.07 15.75
C VAL A 92 -31.80 -6.09 14.75
N TYR A 93 -32.49 -7.22 14.66
CA TYR A 93 -33.62 -7.40 13.75
C TYR A 93 -34.93 -7.19 14.51
N ASN A 94 -35.95 -6.64 13.85
CA ASN A 94 -37.32 -6.55 14.34
C ASN A 94 -38.24 -7.49 13.54
N GLU A 95 -39.44 -7.72 14.05
CA GLU A 95 -40.44 -8.62 13.44
C GLU A 95 -41.14 -8.02 12.21
N ASP A 96 -40.85 -6.76 11.86
CA ASP A 96 -41.51 -6.06 10.75
C ASP A 96 -40.92 -6.40 9.36
N PHE A 97 -39.81 -7.15 9.32
CA PHE A 97 -39.05 -7.48 8.09
C PHE A 97 -38.57 -8.94 8.07
#